data_AF-A0A9D5ZN87-F1
#
_entry.id   AF-A0A9D5ZN87-F1
#
_cell.length_a   1.000
_cell.length_b   1.000
_cell.length_c   1.000
_cell.angle_alpha   90.00
_cell.angle_beta   90.00
_cell.angle_gamma   90.00
#
_symmetry.space_group_name_H-M   'P 1'
#
loop_
_entity.id
_entity.type
_entity.pdbx_description
1 polymer ?
#
loop_
_entity_poly.entity_id
_entity_poly.type
_entity_poly.pdbx_seq_one_letter_code
_entity_poly.pdbx_strand_id
1 'polypeptide(L)'
;KQQDADKYCSDLSKPALNVACRLPTKKEYEDLAADNAHKKLPNFSGKGFWSSSVDPSNPDIVYGFVSSLGGVGKINRSFAQSLRCVCFGR
;
A
#
# COMPACT_ATOMS: atom_id res chain seq x y z
N LYS A 1 6.21 10.28 9.57
CA LYS A 1 7.00 9.07 9.90
C LYS A 1 6.08 7.86 9.74
N GLN A 2 6.62 6.65 9.66
CA GLN A 2 5.89 5.39 9.48
C GLN A 2 4.64 5.15 10.36
N GLN A 3 4.56 5.78 11.54
CA GLN A 3 3.37 5.73 12.40
C GLN A 3 2.14 6.45 11.82
N ASP A 4 2.32 7.21 10.72
CA ASP A 4 1.24 7.99 10.12
C ASP A 4 0.55 7.26 8.96
N ALA A 5 1.11 6.20 8.36
CA ALA A 5 0.53 5.63 7.13
C ALA A 5 -0.71 4.78 7.40
N ASP A 6 -0.64 3.86 8.37
CA ASP A 6 -1.81 3.11 8.83
C ASP A 6 -2.84 4.03 9.46
N LYS A 7 -2.39 5.03 10.23
CA LYS A 7 -3.26 6.04 10.83
C LYS A 7 -3.95 6.89 9.76
N TYR A 8 -3.23 7.35 8.76
CA TYR A 8 -3.76 8.12 7.64
C TYR A 8 -4.86 7.35 6.91
N CYS A 9 -4.62 6.07 6.58
CA CYS A 9 -5.66 5.25 5.98
C CYS A 9 -6.83 5.03 6.93
N SER A 10 -6.57 4.82 8.21
CA SER A 10 -7.63 4.66 9.21
C SER A 10 -8.47 5.93 9.36
N ASP A 11 -7.86 7.12 9.33
CA ASP A 11 -8.52 8.43 9.44
C ASP A 11 -9.40 8.73 8.21
N LEU A 12 -9.13 8.10 7.06
CA LEU A 12 -10.01 8.15 5.88
C LEU A 12 -11.27 7.29 6.02
N SER A 13 -11.31 6.40 7.01
CA SER A 13 -12.51 5.60 7.29
C SER A 13 -13.67 6.53 7.67
N LYS A 14 -14.87 6.18 7.23
CA LYS A 14 -16.10 6.89 7.58
C LYS A 14 -17.04 5.92 8.27
N PRO A 15 -16.95 5.77 9.61
CA PRO A 15 -17.78 4.83 10.36
C PRO A 15 -19.28 5.10 10.18
N ALA A 16 -19.68 6.37 10.09
CA ALA A 16 -21.06 6.77 9.85
C ALA A 16 -21.61 6.32 8.47
N LEU A 17 -20.73 5.98 7.53
CA LEU A 17 -21.08 5.46 6.21
C LEU A 17 -20.71 3.98 6.05
N ASN A 18 -20.38 3.28 7.15
CA ASN A 18 -19.84 1.91 7.15
C ASN A 18 -18.61 1.72 6.24
N VAL A 19 -17.81 2.77 6.00
CA VAL A 19 -16.59 2.66 5.19
C VAL A 19 -15.39 2.50 6.12
N ALA A 20 -14.64 1.41 5.96
CA ALA A 20 -13.37 1.19 6.63
C ALA A 20 -12.23 1.24 5.61
N CYS A 21 -11.16 1.97 5.95
CA CYS A 21 -9.99 2.17 5.12
C CYS A 21 -8.74 1.68 5.86
N ARG A 22 -7.84 1.01 5.14
CA ARG A 22 -6.56 0.51 5.68
C ARG A 22 -5.47 0.50 4.62
N LEU A 23 -4.22 0.31 5.04
CA LEU A 23 -3.16 -0.02 4.08
C LEU A 23 -3.44 -1.41 3.45
N PRO A 24 -3.18 -1.55 2.14
CA PRO A 24 -3.15 -2.85 1.48
C PRO A 24 -2.09 -3.75 2.12
N THR A 25 -2.31 -5.06 2.05
CA THR A 25 -1.36 -6.08 2.46
C THR A 25 -0.38 -6.40 1.34
N LYS A 26 0.73 -7.07 1.67
CA LYS A 26 1.63 -7.65 0.67
C LYS A 26 0.87 -8.48 -0.37
N LYS A 27 -0.02 -9.37 0.09
CA LYS A 27 -0.79 -10.27 -0.78
C LYS A 27 -1.69 -9.52 -1.76
N GLU A 28 -2.40 -8.49 -1.31
CA GLU A 28 -3.23 -7.68 -2.22
C GLU A 28 -2.41 -7.00 -3.33
N TYR A 29 -1.15 -6.64 -3.05
CA TYR A 29 -0.25 -6.15 -4.10
C TYR A 29 0.33 -7.25 -4.98
N GLU A 30 0.54 -8.46 -4.46
CA GLU A 30 0.92 -9.63 -5.27
C GLU A 30 -0.20 -9.96 -6.27
N ASP A 31 -1.45 -9.96 -5.80
CA ASP A 31 -2.64 -10.18 -6.64
C ASP A 31 -2.77 -9.05 -7.69
N LEU A 32 -2.59 -7.79 -7.29
CA LEU A 32 -2.59 -6.64 -8.20
C LEU A 32 -1.48 -6.71 -9.27
N ALA A 33 -0.32 -7.25 -8.90
CA ALA A 33 0.79 -7.48 -9.82
C ALA A 33 0.45 -8.58 -10.82
N ALA A 34 -0.09 -9.71 -10.34
CA ALA A 34 -0.49 -10.85 -11.16
C ALA A 34 -1.53 -10.46 -12.23
N ASP A 35 -2.53 -9.66 -11.84
CA ASP A 35 -3.60 -9.20 -12.75
C ASP A 35 -3.16 -8.11 -13.73
N ASN A 36 -1.89 -7.68 -13.69
CA ASN A 36 -1.40 -6.50 -14.41
C ASN A 36 -2.27 -5.25 -14.14
N ALA A 37 -3.00 -5.22 -13.02
CA ALA A 37 -3.95 -4.15 -12.72
C ALA A 37 -3.25 -2.79 -12.57
N HIS A 38 -1.98 -2.79 -12.16
CA HIS A 38 -1.13 -1.59 -12.15
C HIS A 38 -1.00 -0.89 -13.51
N LYS A 39 -1.10 -1.61 -14.64
CA LYS A 39 -1.10 -1.00 -15.99
C LYS A 39 -2.41 -0.29 -16.32
N LYS A 40 -3.52 -0.74 -15.71
CA LYS A 40 -4.85 -0.17 -15.88
C LYS A 40 -5.09 1.03 -14.95
N LEU A 41 -4.25 1.20 -13.92
CA LEU A 41 -4.36 2.28 -12.94
C LEU A 41 -3.43 3.45 -13.35
N PRO A 42 -3.99 4.57 -13.84
CA PRO A 42 -3.20 5.67 -14.41
C PRO A 42 -2.24 6.32 -13.41
N ASN A 43 -2.48 6.12 -12.11
CA ASN A 43 -1.70 6.71 -11.03
C ASN A 43 -0.78 5.72 -10.32
N PHE A 44 -0.49 4.55 -10.91
CA PHE A 44 0.45 3.57 -10.37
C PHE A 44 1.84 3.67 -11.01
N SER A 45 1.93 4.13 -12.25
CA SER A 45 3.19 4.20 -13.01
C SER A 45 4.26 5.05 -12.31
N GLY A 46 5.47 4.52 -12.20
CA GLY A 46 6.64 5.22 -11.66
C GLY A 46 6.63 5.48 -10.15
N LYS A 47 5.69 4.89 -9.40
CA LYS A 47 5.55 5.09 -7.94
C LYS A 47 5.75 3.80 -7.14
N GLY A 48 6.18 3.98 -5.90
CA GLY A 48 6.21 2.95 -4.87
C GLY A 48 5.10 3.19 -3.85
N PHE A 49 4.37 2.14 -3.48
CA PHE A 49 3.25 2.21 -2.53
C PHE A 49 3.43 1.24 -1.37
N TRP A 50 3.19 1.71 -0.15
CA TRP A 50 3.35 0.89 1.05
C TRP A 50 2.24 -0.12 1.25
N SER A 51 2.65 -1.29 1.75
CA SER A 51 1.74 -2.23 2.38
C SER A 51 1.84 -2.15 3.90
N SER A 52 0.86 -2.73 4.59
CA SER A 52 0.89 -2.98 6.03
C SER A 52 1.87 -4.08 6.44
N SER A 53 2.47 -4.78 5.48
CA SER A 53 3.39 -5.89 5.73
C SER A 53 4.83 -5.40 5.89
N VAL A 54 5.45 -5.75 7.01
CA VAL A 54 6.83 -5.38 7.37
C VAL A 54 7.77 -6.54 7.05
N ASP A 55 9.00 -6.24 6.63
CA ASP A 55 10.03 -7.26 6.49
C ASP A 55 10.41 -7.80 7.89
N PRO A 56 10.34 -9.13 8.10
CA PRO A 56 10.59 -9.72 9.42
C PRO A 56 12.06 -9.60 9.85
N SER A 57 12.98 -9.46 8.90
CA SER A 57 14.42 -9.34 9.16
C SER A 57 14.86 -7.89 9.37
N ASN A 58 14.08 -6.91 8.91
CA ASN A 58 14.37 -5.49 9.12
C ASN A 58 13.08 -4.64 9.26
N PRO A 59 12.80 -4.09 10.46
CA PRO A 59 11.58 -3.32 10.71
C PRO A 59 11.54 -1.98 9.96
N ASP A 60 12.65 -1.45 9.46
CA ASP A 60 12.69 -0.23 8.66
C ASP A 60 12.32 -0.47 7.18
N ILE A 61 12.05 -1.71 6.80
CA ILE A 61 11.64 -2.10 5.46
C ILE A 61 10.19 -2.59 5.50
N VAL A 62 9.35 -2.07 4.61
CA VAL A 62 8.04 -2.64 4.30
C VAL A 62 8.04 -3.31 2.95
N TYR A 63 7.15 -4.27 2.78
CA TYR A 63 6.74 -4.67 1.45
C TYR A 63 5.82 -3.60 0.85
N GLY A 64 5.82 -3.50 -0.46
CA GLY A 64 4.98 -2.55 -1.16
C GLY A 64 4.98 -2.80 -2.65
N PHE A 65 4.05 -2.16 -3.35
CA PHE A 65 4.04 -2.21 -4.81
C PHE A 65 5.07 -1.24 -5.37
N VAL A 66 5.97 -1.73 -6.21
CA VAL A 66 6.99 -0.92 -6.88
C VAL A 66 6.74 -0.98 -8.37
N SER A 67 6.22 0.12 -8.94
CA SER A 67 5.80 0.12 -10.34
C SER A 67 6.94 -0.08 -11.33
N SER A 68 8.16 0.34 -11.03
CA SER A 68 9.33 0.08 -11.89
C SER A 68 9.68 -1.41 -11.96
N LEU A 69 9.30 -2.19 -10.94
CA LEU A 69 9.47 -3.64 -10.90
C LEU A 69 8.21 -4.39 -11.42
N GLY A 70 7.13 -3.66 -11.73
CA GLY A 70 5.85 -4.25 -12.14
C GLY A 70 5.19 -5.12 -11.06
N GLY A 71 5.60 -4.98 -9.80
CA GLY A 71 5.20 -5.93 -8.76
C GLY A 71 5.61 -5.56 -7.35
N VAL A 72 5.59 -6.54 -6.45
CA VAL A 72 5.91 -6.35 -5.03
C VAL A 72 7.42 -6.29 -4.81
N GLY A 73 7.87 -5.28 -4.07
CA GLY A 73 9.25 -5.08 -3.70
C GLY A 73 9.40 -4.65 -2.24
N LYS A 74 10.64 -4.60 -1.79
CA LYS A 74 11.02 -4.05 -0.49
C LYS A 74 11.23 -2.54 -0.62
N ILE A 75 10.60 -1.78 0.25
CA ILE A 75 10.66 -0.31 0.26
C ILE A 75 11.14 0.13 1.63
N ASN A 76 12.18 0.96 1.66
CA ASN A 76 12.63 1.58 2.89
C ASN A 76 11.57 2.58 3.37
N ARG A 77 11.18 2.46 4.64
CA ARG A 77 10.13 3.29 5.24
C ARG A 77 10.49 4.77 5.35
N SER A 78 11.74 5.14 5.12
CA SER A 78 12.19 6.53 5.03
C SER A 78 12.05 7.12 3.62
N PHE A 79 11.90 6.30 2.58
CA PHE A 79 12.04 6.73 1.18
C PHE A 79 10.73 6.75 0.37
N ALA A 80 9.65 6.18 0.87
CA ALA A 80 8.45 6.11 0.04
C ALA A 80 7.67 7.41 0.02
N GLN A 81 7.37 7.82 -1.20
CA GLN A 81 6.75 9.10 -1.49
C GLN A 81 5.24 8.99 -1.69
N SER A 82 4.65 7.79 -1.62
CA SER A 82 3.24 7.61 -1.96
C SER A 82 2.58 6.48 -1.15
N LEU A 83 1.39 6.79 -0.63
CA LEU A 83 0.53 5.86 0.09
C LEU A 83 -0.74 5.61 -0.73
N ARG A 84 -1.24 4.38 -0.67
CA ARG A 84 -2.57 4.01 -1.17
C ARG A 84 -3.29 3.28 -0.07
N CYS A 85 -4.55 3.64 0.14
CA CYS A 85 -5.42 2.97 1.08
C CYS A 85 -6.44 2.14 0.31
N VAL A 86 -6.77 0.97 0.84
CA VAL A 86 -7.91 0.17 0.40
C VAL A 86 -9.07 0.49 1.33
N CYS A 87 -10.18 0.92 0.75
CA CYS A 87 -11.41 1.21 1.48
C CYS A 87 -12.51 0.25 1.03
N PHE A 88 -13.25 -0.29 1.99
CA PHE A 88 -14.36 -1.20 1.73
C PHE A 88 -15.57 -0.79 2.57
N GLY A 89 -16.75 -0.92 1.98
CA GLY A 89 -18.02 -0.81 2.69
C GLY A 89 -18.30 -2.10 3.46
N ARG A 90 -18.71 -1.97 4.73
CA ARG A 90 -19.26 -3.07 5.54
C ARG A 90 -20.77 -3.15 5.40
#